data_AF-A0A519Z0J9-F1
#
_entry.id   AF-A0A519Z0J9-F1
#
_cell.length_a   1.000
_cell.length_b   1.000
_cell.length_c   1.000
_cell.angle_alpha   90.00
_cell.angle_beta   90.00
_cell.angle_gamma   90.00
#
_symmetry.space_group_name_H-M   'P 1'
#
loop_
_entity.id
_entity.type
_entity.pdbx_description
1 polymer ?
#
loop_
_entity_poly.entity_id
_entity_poly.type
_entity_poly.pdbx_seq_one_letter_code
_entity_poly.pdbx_strand_id
1 'polypeptide(L)'
;MHRLGESMNLKPAILHKIGHHHAENDPMNNAIKKILATAAFLALGTANAASGYVWNAGSGTGSLTFSNSALSALSSSGSNIITAKTIPSLTNATGLTVGATNAAVYTKLNGNVSLTFNDATGVGDTLTTLQAANSLVNIRRSIVDENDVVTAQYNIYMANFNVNLSNSTIFADLYSSTGSGALTSYGKLAIFTADVPGVVGGTQGTILVDGVANGVATGHASGSLAGALRMNTNTANLILTALNLETTGDIADLVRNANWGTTTASGVFTAPAPSVPEPSTYALMGMGLVGIAALRRRRN
;
A
#
# COMPACT_ATOMS: atom_id res chain seq x y z
N MET A 1 48.26 8.19 -23.79
CA MET A 1 49.21 9.20 -23.27
C MET A 1 48.67 9.73 -21.95
N HIS A 2 49.40 9.48 -20.85
CA HIS A 2 49.23 10.04 -19.48
C HIS A 2 47.87 9.80 -18.77
N ARG A 3 47.79 9.39 -17.50
CA ARG A 3 48.69 9.59 -16.36
C ARG A 3 48.46 8.50 -15.31
N LEU A 4 49.56 7.88 -14.87
CA LEU A 4 49.70 7.17 -13.61
C LEU A 4 49.79 8.19 -12.45
N GLY A 5 49.31 7.81 -11.27
CA GLY A 5 49.66 8.39 -9.97
C GLY A 5 49.31 7.36 -8.90
N GLU A 6 50.27 6.58 -8.40
CA GLU A 6 51.14 6.87 -7.22
C GLU A 6 50.32 7.11 -5.94
N SER A 7 50.24 6.16 -5.00
CA SER A 7 51.27 5.75 -4.01
C SER A 7 51.37 6.69 -2.80
N MET A 8 50.91 6.22 -1.63
CA MET A 8 51.32 6.58 -0.25
C MET A 8 50.57 5.61 0.68
N ASN A 9 51.11 4.60 1.38
CA ASN A 9 52.36 4.35 2.12
C ASN A 9 52.44 4.99 3.53
N LEU A 10 52.54 4.09 4.54
CA LEU A 10 53.07 4.20 5.92
C LEU A 10 52.16 4.82 7.01
N LYS A 11 51.64 4.01 7.96
CA LYS A 11 52.19 3.63 9.31
C LYS A 11 52.10 4.78 10.35
N PRO A 12 52.07 4.56 11.70
CA PRO A 12 52.25 3.32 12.48
C PRO A 12 51.24 3.13 13.65
N ALA A 13 51.45 2.01 14.35
CA ALA A 13 50.83 1.61 15.60
C ALA A 13 50.94 2.64 16.75
N ILE A 14 49.86 2.80 17.51
CA ILE A 14 49.90 3.35 18.87
C ILE A 14 49.55 2.22 19.84
N LEU A 15 50.61 1.63 20.37
CA LEU A 15 50.62 0.74 21.53
C LEU A 15 50.48 1.61 22.79
N HIS A 16 49.29 1.68 23.39
CA HIS A 16 49.11 2.34 24.68
C HIS A 16 49.00 1.31 25.82
N LYS A 17 50.13 1.15 26.49
CA LYS A 17 50.39 0.79 27.89
C LYS A 17 49.22 0.26 28.73
N ILE A 18 49.36 -1.02 29.07
CA ILE A 18 48.72 -1.74 30.17
C ILE A 18 49.05 -1.07 31.51
N GLY A 19 48.03 -0.60 32.22
CA GLY A 19 48.07 -0.23 33.62
C GLY A 19 47.25 -1.21 34.44
N HIS A 20 47.87 -2.28 34.93
CA HIS A 20 47.30 -3.18 35.92
C HIS A 20 47.30 -2.49 37.29
N HIS A 21 46.18 -1.89 37.68
CA HIS A 21 45.86 -1.69 39.09
C HIS A 21 45.01 -2.87 39.57
N HIS A 22 45.69 -3.81 40.22
CA HIS A 22 45.08 -4.92 40.96
C HIS A 22 44.46 -4.34 42.24
N ALA A 23 43.25 -3.81 42.14
CA ALA A 23 42.37 -3.67 43.28
C ALA A 23 41.69 -5.02 43.47
N GLU A 24 42.16 -5.75 44.48
CA GLU A 24 41.52 -6.95 45.05
C GLU A 24 40.08 -6.59 45.43
N ASN A 25 39.18 -6.81 44.48
CA ASN A 25 37.75 -6.65 44.65
C ASN A 25 37.16 -8.05 44.72
N ASP A 26 36.57 -8.36 45.87
CA ASP A 26 35.80 -9.58 46.11
C ASP A 26 34.98 -9.98 44.88
N PRO A 27 35.26 -11.13 44.25
CA PRO A 27 34.68 -11.51 42.96
C PRO A 27 33.15 -11.66 42.99
N MET A 28 32.56 -11.85 44.18
CA MET A 28 31.11 -11.90 44.35
C MET A 28 30.41 -10.54 44.33
N ASN A 29 31.09 -9.45 44.70
CA ASN A 29 30.43 -8.15 44.90
C ASN A 29 30.30 -7.34 43.58
N ASN A 30 31.16 -7.60 42.60
CA ASN A 30 31.14 -6.93 41.29
C ASN A 30 30.25 -7.63 40.24
N ALA A 31 30.04 -8.95 40.34
CA ALA A 31 29.15 -9.68 39.45
C ALA A 31 27.67 -9.28 39.66
N ILE A 32 27.26 -9.08 40.92
CA ILE A 32 25.89 -8.69 41.28
C ILE A 32 25.58 -7.26 40.82
N LYS A 33 26.54 -6.33 40.93
CA LYS A 33 26.39 -4.93 40.48
C LYS A 33 26.25 -4.85 38.95
N LYS A 34 26.97 -5.68 38.18
CA LYS A 34 26.86 -5.72 36.72
C LYS A 34 25.53 -6.30 36.24
N ILE A 35 25.01 -7.34 36.90
CA ILE A 35 23.70 -7.94 36.55
C ILE A 35 22.55 -6.97 36.84
N LEU A 36 22.61 -6.22 37.95
CA LEU A 36 21.56 -5.25 38.31
C LEU A 36 21.49 -4.05 37.36
N ALA A 37 22.65 -3.56 36.88
CA ALA A 37 22.72 -2.46 35.92
C ALA A 37 22.18 -2.85 34.53
N THR A 38 22.48 -4.07 34.06
CA THR A 38 21.99 -4.56 32.76
C THR A 38 20.47 -4.76 32.75
N ALA A 39 19.87 -5.21 33.86
CA ALA A 39 18.41 -5.37 33.98
C ALA A 39 17.66 -4.03 34.02
N ALA A 40 18.24 -2.99 34.64
CA ALA A 40 17.64 -1.65 34.67
C ALA A 40 17.66 -0.95 33.30
N PHE A 41 18.71 -1.17 32.50
CA PHE A 41 18.77 -0.66 31.13
C PHE A 41 17.88 -1.45 30.15
N LEU A 42 17.70 -2.76 30.35
CA LEU A 42 16.74 -3.57 29.58
C LEU A 42 15.28 -3.20 29.88
N ALA A 43 14.95 -2.82 31.12
CA ALA A 43 13.59 -2.40 31.49
C ALA A 43 13.22 -0.98 31.02
N LEU A 44 14.20 -0.10 30.85
CA LEU A 44 13.99 1.25 30.29
C LEU A 44 14.08 1.29 28.75
N GLY A 45 14.68 0.26 28.13
CA GLY A 45 14.85 0.17 26.68
C GLY A 45 13.65 -0.39 25.91
N THR A 46 12.67 -1.02 26.57
CA THR A 46 11.50 -1.66 25.93
C THR A 46 10.21 -0.86 26.05
N ALA A 47 10.23 0.32 26.68
CA ALA A 47 9.07 1.21 26.76
C ALA A 47 8.85 2.04 25.49
N ASN A 48 9.80 2.02 24.55
CA ASN A 48 9.61 2.64 23.24
C ASN A 48 9.06 1.63 22.23
N ALA A 49 7.94 2.03 21.63
CA ALA A 49 7.25 1.40 20.50
C ALA A 49 6.47 0.11 20.82
N ALA A 50 5.28 0.28 21.42
CA ALA A 50 4.14 -0.49 20.95
C ALA A 50 3.81 -0.07 19.50
N SER A 51 4.67 -0.46 18.54
CA SER A 51 4.34 -0.44 17.11
C SER A 51 3.38 -1.62 16.87
N GLY A 52 2.10 -1.43 17.16
CA GLY A 52 1.18 -2.57 17.27
C GLY A 52 -0.28 -2.29 17.01
N TYR A 53 -0.64 -1.13 16.48
CA TYR A 53 -2.00 -0.93 16.01
C TYR A 53 -2.27 -1.88 14.84
N VAL A 54 -3.28 -2.73 15.01
CA VAL A 54 -3.90 -3.46 13.90
C VAL A 54 -5.03 -2.56 13.39
N TRP A 55 -4.70 -1.76 12.38
CA TRP A 55 -5.61 -0.79 11.81
C TRP A 55 -6.70 -1.46 10.98
N ASN A 56 -7.95 -1.12 11.27
CA ASN A 56 -9.11 -1.43 10.45
C ASN A 56 -9.45 -0.20 9.59
N ALA A 57 -9.77 -0.43 8.32
CA ALA A 57 -10.29 0.64 7.48
C ALA A 57 -11.68 1.06 7.97
N GLY A 58 -11.84 2.34 8.29
CA GLY A 58 -13.16 2.91 8.57
C GLY A 58 -13.84 3.32 7.26
N SER A 59 -13.35 4.41 6.67
CA SER A 59 -13.79 4.88 5.36
C SER A 59 -12.62 5.49 4.61
N GLY A 60 -12.54 5.25 3.32
CA GLY A 60 -11.50 5.83 2.47
C GLY A 60 -12.03 6.21 1.10
N THR A 61 -11.36 7.16 0.48
CA THR A 61 -11.59 7.54 -0.90
C THR A 61 -10.27 7.52 -1.65
N GLY A 62 -10.36 7.30 -2.95
CA GLY A 62 -9.24 7.41 -3.85
C GLY A 62 -9.68 7.86 -5.23
N SER A 63 -8.70 8.09 -6.09
CA SER A 63 -8.96 8.44 -7.46
C SER A 63 -7.91 7.84 -8.38
N LEU A 64 -8.32 7.52 -9.61
CA LEU A 64 -7.46 7.25 -10.75
C LEU A 64 -7.76 8.31 -11.80
N THR A 65 -6.83 9.25 -11.99
CA THR A 65 -6.98 10.33 -12.98
C THR A 65 -6.19 9.96 -14.22
N PHE A 66 -6.89 9.65 -15.32
CA PHE A 66 -6.29 9.32 -16.59
C PHE A 66 -5.54 10.51 -17.19
N SER A 67 -4.32 10.27 -17.68
CA SER A 67 -3.56 11.31 -18.38
C SER A 67 -4.13 11.57 -19.78
N ASN A 68 -3.74 12.69 -20.40
CA ASN A 68 -4.07 12.97 -21.81
C ASN A 68 -3.61 11.86 -22.76
N SER A 69 -2.47 11.21 -22.49
CA SER A 69 -1.98 10.09 -23.30
C SER A 69 -2.91 8.88 -23.19
N ALA A 70 -3.42 8.58 -21.99
CA ALA A 70 -4.37 7.48 -21.77
C ALA A 70 -5.70 7.75 -22.49
N LEU A 71 -6.22 8.97 -22.35
CA LEU A 71 -7.45 9.39 -23.01
C LEU A 71 -7.29 9.38 -24.54
N SER A 72 -6.11 9.76 -25.05
CA SER A 72 -5.79 9.68 -26.48
C SER A 72 -5.70 8.23 -26.96
N ALA A 73 -5.11 7.33 -26.16
CA ALA A 73 -5.07 5.90 -26.47
C ALA A 73 -6.48 5.29 -26.57
N LEU A 74 -7.34 5.59 -25.59
CA LEU A 74 -8.74 5.16 -25.58
C LEU A 74 -9.53 5.73 -26.77
N SER A 75 -9.35 7.02 -27.07
CA SER A 75 -10.02 7.65 -28.21
C SER A 75 -9.55 7.04 -29.53
N SER A 76 -8.24 6.80 -29.69
CA SER A 76 -7.66 6.22 -30.91
C SER A 76 -8.09 4.77 -31.12
N SER A 77 -8.37 4.05 -30.04
CA SER A 77 -8.94 2.70 -30.10
C SER A 77 -10.46 2.65 -30.24
N GLY A 78 -11.13 3.81 -30.40
CA GLY A 78 -12.58 3.93 -30.44
C GLY A 78 -13.28 3.47 -29.15
N SER A 79 -12.56 3.52 -28.03
CA SER A 79 -13.00 3.01 -26.73
C SER A 79 -13.36 4.14 -25.78
N ASN A 80 -14.32 3.88 -24.89
CA ASN A 80 -14.75 4.83 -23.87
C ASN A 80 -14.80 4.17 -22.49
N ILE A 81 -14.55 4.95 -21.44
CA ILE A 81 -14.72 4.50 -20.06
C ILE A 81 -16.15 4.82 -19.59
N ILE A 82 -16.77 3.86 -18.91
CA ILE A 82 -18.14 3.96 -18.42
C ILE A 82 -18.21 3.29 -17.05
N THR A 83 -18.98 3.90 -16.14
CA THR A 83 -19.34 3.29 -14.85
C THR A 83 -20.86 3.26 -14.72
N ALA A 84 -21.41 2.10 -14.36
CA ALA A 84 -22.82 2.01 -13.99
C ALA A 84 -23.02 2.52 -12.56
N LYS A 85 -24.20 3.07 -12.24
CA LYS A 85 -24.52 3.54 -10.88
C LYS A 85 -24.58 2.40 -9.86
N THR A 86 -25.09 1.24 -10.29
CA THR A 86 -25.13 0.00 -9.53
C THR A 86 -24.39 -1.10 -10.28
N ILE A 87 -23.93 -2.11 -9.55
CA ILE A 87 -23.23 -3.25 -10.13
C ILE A 87 -24.22 -4.07 -10.98
N PRO A 88 -24.02 -4.16 -12.30
CA PRO A 88 -24.88 -4.95 -13.18
C PRO A 88 -24.71 -6.45 -12.90
N SER A 89 -25.68 -7.24 -13.35
CA SER A 89 -25.53 -8.69 -13.37
C SER A 89 -24.49 -9.08 -14.42
N LEU A 90 -23.31 -9.50 -13.96
CA LEU A 90 -22.25 -10.07 -14.78
C LEU A 90 -22.20 -11.58 -14.48
N THR A 91 -22.86 -12.39 -15.30
CA THR A 91 -22.91 -13.85 -15.11
C THR A 91 -21.48 -14.41 -15.02
N ASN A 92 -21.18 -15.16 -13.96
CA ASN A 92 -19.85 -15.71 -13.62
C ASN A 92 -18.82 -14.71 -13.04
N ALA A 93 -19.19 -13.44 -12.82
CA ALA A 93 -18.34 -12.56 -12.03
C ALA A 93 -18.42 -12.92 -10.54
N THR A 94 -17.26 -13.16 -9.93
CA THR A 94 -17.11 -13.46 -8.50
C THR A 94 -16.77 -12.20 -7.73
N GLY A 95 -17.17 -12.11 -6.47
CA GLY A 95 -16.81 -10.97 -5.60
C GLY A 95 -17.56 -9.67 -5.92
N LEU A 96 -18.53 -9.71 -6.85
CA LEU A 96 -19.43 -8.59 -7.13
C LEU A 96 -20.82 -8.87 -6.56
N THR A 97 -21.39 -7.88 -5.88
CA THR A 97 -22.76 -7.94 -5.38
C THR A 97 -23.69 -7.26 -6.36
N VAL A 98 -24.46 -8.05 -7.13
CA VAL A 98 -25.41 -7.51 -8.11
C VAL A 98 -26.40 -6.56 -7.44
N GLY A 99 -26.58 -5.37 -8.01
CA GLY A 99 -27.47 -4.33 -7.49
C GLY A 99 -26.86 -3.44 -6.40
N ALA A 100 -25.68 -3.76 -5.87
CA ALA A 100 -24.98 -2.88 -4.93
C ALA A 100 -24.59 -1.55 -5.61
N THR A 101 -24.43 -0.49 -4.81
CA THR A 101 -23.89 0.78 -5.29
C THR A 101 -22.47 0.56 -5.80
N ASN A 102 -22.17 1.07 -7.00
CA ASN A 102 -20.84 0.97 -7.55
C ASN A 102 -19.89 1.91 -6.79
N ALA A 103 -18.85 1.33 -6.18
CA ALA A 103 -17.82 2.08 -5.47
C ALA A 103 -16.87 2.84 -6.42
N ALA A 104 -17.00 2.65 -7.74
CA ALA A 104 -16.30 3.41 -8.77
C ALA A 104 -17.25 4.35 -9.53
N VAL A 105 -16.85 5.61 -9.70
CA VAL A 105 -17.58 6.61 -10.47
C VAL A 105 -16.64 7.31 -11.44
N TYR A 106 -16.91 7.19 -12.73
CA TYR A 106 -16.15 7.87 -13.77
C TYR A 106 -16.76 9.23 -14.12
N THR A 107 -15.92 10.26 -14.10
CA THR A 107 -16.25 11.63 -14.53
C THR A 107 -15.48 11.95 -15.81
N LYS A 108 -16.22 12.08 -16.92
CA LYS A 108 -15.62 12.31 -18.25
C LYS A 108 -14.85 13.63 -18.35
N LEU A 109 -15.33 14.69 -17.67
CA LEU A 109 -14.77 16.04 -17.78
C LEU A 109 -13.28 16.11 -17.42
N ASN A 110 -12.84 15.33 -16.43
CA ASN A 110 -11.48 15.32 -15.92
C ASN A 110 -10.79 13.96 -16.06
N GLY A 111 -11.41 13.00 -16.77
CA GLY A 111 -10.87 11.66 -16.92
C GLY A 111 -10.63 10.96 -15.57
N ASN A 112 -11.47 11.21 -14.56
CA ASN A 112 -11.24 10.71 -13.20
C ASN A 112 -12.19 9.56 -12.87
N VAL A 113 -11.65 8.44 -12.39
CA VAL A 113 -12.40 7.40 -11.68
C VAL A 113 -12.21 7.61 -10.18
N SER A 114 -13.25 8.12 -9.51
CA SER A 114 -13.30 8.14 -8.05
C SER A 114 -13.59 6.75 -7.52
N LEU A 115 -12.90 6.35 -6.45
CA LEU A 115 -13.03 5.07 -5.76
C LEU A 115 -13.42 5.30 -4.30
N THR A 116 -14.28 4.45 -3.76
CA THR A 116 -14.54 4.35 -2.32
C THR A 116 -13.89 3.09 -1.78
N PHE A 117 -12.96 3.24 -0.85
CA PHE A 117 -12.28 2.13 -0.20
C PHE A 117 -13.06 1.68 1.04
N ASN A 118 -13.24 0.38 1.16
CA ASN A 118 -13.98 -0.25 2.25
C ASN A 118 -13.14 -1.25 3.05
N ASP A 119 -11.91 -1.52 2.61
CA ASP A 119 -10.94 -2.34 3.33
C ASP A 119 -9.51 -1.84 3.09
N ALA A 120 -8.63 -2.10 4.05
CA ALA A 120 -7.22 -1.74 3.99
C ALA A 120 -6.41 -2.65 4.90
N THR A 121 -5.17 -2.94 4.51
CA THR A 121 -4.24 -3.74 5.32
C THR A 121 -2.92 -2.99 5.50
N GLY A 122 -2.26 -3.22 6.63
CA GLY A 122 -1.00 -2.57 6.97
C GLY A 122 -0.09 -3.43 7.86
N VAL A 123 1.15 -2.99 8.02
CA VAL A 123 2.13 -3.54 8.95
C VAL A 123 2.57 -2.41 9.89
N GLY A 124 2.21 -2.52 11.17
CA GLY A 124 2.29 -1.39 12.10
C GLY A 124 1.49 -0.21 11.55
N ASP A 125 2.11 0.97 11.52
CA ASP A 125 1.48 2.20 11.03
C ASP A 125 1.69 2.42 9.53
N THR A 126 2.13 1.42 8.76
CA THR A 126 2.31 1.56 7.30
C THR A 126 1.22 0.82 6.56
N LEU A 127 0.45 1.54 5.74
CA LEU A 127 -0.50 0.93 4.81
C LEU A 127 0.24 0.14 3.73
N THR A 128 -0.28 -1.04 3.45
CA THR A 128 0.23 -1.93 2.38
C THR A 128 -0.77 -2.07 1.25
N THR A 129 -2.08 -2.15 1.56
CA THR A 129 -3.11 -2.21 0.52
C THR A 129 -4.36 -1.41 0.88
N LEU A 130 -5.07 -0.94 -0.15
CA LEU A 130 -6.40 -0.34 -0.08
C LEU A 130 -7.31 -1.07 -1.07
N GLN A 131 -8.50 -1.47 -0.65
CA GLN A 131 -9.45 -2.19 -1.50
C GLN A 131 -10.76 -1.43 -1.63
N ALA A 132 -11.23 -1.31 -2.87
CA ALA A 132 -12.55 -0.82 -3.22
C ALA A 132 -13.38 -2.01 -3.73
N ALA A 133 -13.98 -2.79 -2.82
CA ALA A 133 -14.89 -3.86 -3.22
C ALA A 133 -16.16 -3.29 -3.87
N ASN A 134 -16.83 -4.07 -4.72
CA ASN A 134 -17.98 -3.62 -5.50
C ASN A 134 -17.69 -2.33 -6.29
N SER A 135 -16.45 -2.17 -6.75
CA SER A 135 -16.09 -1.18 -7.76
C SER A 135 -16.10 -1.84 -9.13
N LEU A 136 -16.59 -1.13 -10.14
CA LEU A 136 -16.64 -1.63 -11.51
C LEU A 136 -16.47 -0.48 -12.51
N VAL A 137 -15.46 -0.60 -13.36
CA VAL A 137 -15.23 0.28 -14.51
C VAL A 137 -15.29 -0.55 -15.78
N ASN A 138 -15.99 -0.06 -16.80
CA ASN A 138 -16.07 -0.71 -18.10
C ASN A 138 -15.34 0.14 -19.16
N ILE A 139 -14.37 -0.45 -19.85
CA ILE A 139 -13.84 0.09 -21.11
C ILE A 139 -14.62 -0.57 -22.24
N ARG A 140 -15.35 0.25 -22.99
CA ARG A 140 -16.25 -0.21 -24.04
C ARG A 140 -15.86 0.35 -25.39
N ARG A 141 -15.71 -0.54 -26.36
CA ARG A 141 -15.60 -0.19 -27.78
C ARG A 141 -16.89 -0.57 -28.48
N SER A 142 -17.46 0.36 -29.23
CA SER A 142 -18.60 0.11 -30.10
C SER A 142 -18.15 0.25 -31.55
N ILE A 143 -18.51 -0.71 -32.39
CA ILE A 143 -18.42 -0.58 -33.84
C ILE A 143 -19.80 -0.13 -34.31
N VAL A 144 -19.84 0.98 -35.06
CA VAL A 144 -21.05 1.49 -35.69
C VAL A 144 -20.94 1.34 -37.19
N ASP A 145 -22.07 1.07 -37.85
CA ASP A 145 -22.16 1.10 -39.31
C ASP A 145 -22.35 2.54 -39.83
N GLU A 146 -22.51 2.68 -41.15
CA GLU A 146 -22.73 3.97 -41.82
C GLU A 146 -24.02 4.69 -41.39
N ASN A 147 -24.93 4.02 -40.68
CA ASN A 147 -26.19 4.58 -40.17
C ASN A 147 -26.14 4.81 -38.65
N ASP A 148 -24.95 4.83 -38.04
CA ASP A 148 -24.72 4.97 -36.61
C ASP A 148 -25.34 3.84 -35.75
N VAL A 149 -25.65 2.68 -36.36
CA VAL A 149 -26.18 1.52 -35.62
C VAL A 149 -25.01 0.72 -35.06
N VAL A 150 -25.07 0.40 -33.76
CA VAL A 150 -24.05 -0.43 -33.11
C VAL A 150 -24.15 -1.87 -33.63
N THR A 151 -23.19 -2.27 -34.45
CA THR A 151 -23.11 -3.62 -35.04
C THR A 151 -22.34 -4.60 -34.16
N ALA A 152 -21.38 -4.11 -33.38
CA ALA A 152 -20.64 -4.90 -32.40
C ALA A 152 -20.25 -4.08 -31.19
N GLN A 153 -20.15 -4.74 -30.04
CA GLN A 153 -19.70 -4.12 -28.81
C GLN A 153 -18.74 -5.04 -28.05
N TYR A 154 -17.63 -4.47 -27.62
CA TYR A 154 -16.59 -5.15 -26.86
C TYR A 154 -16.42 -4.44 -25.53
N ASN A 155 -16.50 -5.18 -24.44
CA ASN A 155 -16.42 -4.66 -23.08
C ASN A 155 -15.25 -5.30 -22.35
N ILE A 156 -14.51 -4.48 -21.62
CA ILE A 156 -13.56 -4.88 -20.59
C ILE A 156 -14.04 -4.32 -19.27
N TYR A 157 -14.38 -5.20 -18.34
CA TYR A 157 -14.76 -4.84 -16.99
C TYR A 157 -13.57 -5.01 -16.06
N MET A 158 -13.22 -3.95 -15.34
CA MET A 158 -12.25 -3.95 -14.24
C MET A 158 -13.03 -3.80 -12.94
N ALA A 159 -12.95 -4.80 -12.07
CA ALA A 159 -13.72 -4.88 -10.85
C ALA A 159 -12.84 -5.04 -9.60
N ASN A 160 -13.41 -4.70 -8.43
CA ASN A 160 -12.79 -4.94 -7.12
C ASN A 160 -11.34 -4.40 -7.02
N PHE A 161 -11.14 -3.13 -7.35
CA PHE A 161 -9.83 -2.50 -7.35
C PHE A 161 -9.10 -2.70 -6.01
N ASN A 162 -7.84 -3.10 -6.08
CA ASN A 162 -6.93 -3.23 -4.94
C ASN A 162 -5.63 -2.50 -5.27
N VAL A 163 -5.37 -1.42 -4.54
CA VAL A 163 -4.15 -0.63 -4.67
C VAL A 163 -3.13 -1.18 -3.68
N ASN A 164 -2.06 -1.78 -4.19
CA ASN A 164 -0.94 -2.26 -3.39
C ASN A 164 0.16 -1.19 -3.37
N LEU A 165 0.40 -0.63 -2.20
CA LEU A 165 1.36 0.45 -1.96
C LEU A 165 2.79 -0.08 -1.85
N SER A 166 2.95 -1.33 -1.42
CA SER A 166 4.28 -1.96 -1.24
C SER A 166 5.01 -2.20 -2.56
N ASN A 167 4.27 -2.44 -3.66
CA ASN A 167 4.82 -2.66 -4.99
C ASN A 167 4.28 -1.67 -6.04
N SER A 168 3.66 -0.58 -5.59
CA SER A 168 3.06 0.47 -6.43
C SER A 168 2.20 -0.05 -7.59
N THR A 169 1.38 -1.06 -7.32
CA THR A 169 0.58 -1.74 -8.36
C THR A 169 -0.91 -1.72 -8.01
N ILE A 170 -1.75 -1.43 -9.01
CA ILE A 170 -3.21 -1.51 -8.94
C ILE A 170 -3.64 -2.82 -9.57
N PHE A 171 -4.31 -3.65 -8.78
CA PHE A 171 -4.92 -4.89 -9.20
C PHE A 171 -6.43 -4.72 -9.38
N ALA A 172 -7.02 -5.49 -10.30
CA ALA A 172 -8.46 -5.61 -10.46
C ALA A 172 -8.81 -7.00 -11.00
N ASP A 173 -10.02 -7.47 -10.70
CA ASP A 173 -10.61 -8.60 -11.41
C ASP A 173 -10.97 -8.14 -12.83
N LEU A 174 -10.48 -8.86 -13.83
CA LEU A 174 -10.67 -8.50 -15.24
C LEU A 174 -11.64 -9.46 -15.91
N TYR A 175 -12.65 -8.91 -16.59
CA TYR A 175 -13.60 -9.66 -17.39
C TYR A 175 -13.76 -9.06 -18.77
N SER A 176 -14.08 -9.89 -19.77
CA SER A 176 -14.46 -9.43 -21.10
C SER A 176 -15.81 -9.99 -21.55
N SER A 177 -16.51 -9.24 -22.40
CA SER A 177 -17.71 -9.72 -23.10
C SER A 177 -17.88 -9.01 -24.44
N THR A 178 -18.34 -9.75 -25.43
CA THR A 178 -18.64 -9.23 -26.78
C THR A 178 -20.12 -8.95 -26.95
N GLY A 179 -20.72 -8.07 -26.13
CA GLY A 179 -22.09 -7.53 -26.26
C GLY A 179 -23.26 -8.52 -26.10
N SER A 180 -23.22 -9.62 -26.85
CA SER A 180 -24.09 -10.80 -26.80
C SER A 180 -23.36 -12.06 -26.30
N GLY A 181 -22.04 -12.00 -26.12
CA GLY A 181 -21.19 -13.14 -25.75
C GLY A 181 -21.11 -13.41 -24.25
N ALA A 182 -20.74 -14.65 -23.90
CA ALA A 182 -20.47 -15.06 -22.54
C ALA A 182 -19.36 -14.20 -21.90
N LEU A 183 -19.51 -13.92 -20.60
CA LEU A 183 -18.47 -13.25 -19.85
C LEU A 183 -17.27 -14.19 -19.70
N THR A 184 -16.09 -13.72 -20.10
CA THR A 184 -14.81 -14.41 -19.87
C THR A 184 -14.12 -13.76 -18.69
N SER A 185 -13.75 -14.55 -17.67
CA SER A 185 -12.97 -14.09 -16.52
C SER A 185 -11.49 -14.36 -16.75
N TYR A 186 -10.65 -13.38 -16.43
CA TYR A 186 -9.19 -13.50 -16.42
C TYR A 186 -8.60 -13.47 -15.01
N GLY A 187 -9.47 -13.46 -13.99
CA GLY A 187 -9.08 -13.35 -12.58
C GLY A 187 -8.50 -11.99 -12.23
N LYS A 188 -7.81 -11.95 -11.08
CA LYS A 188 -7.18 -10.74 -10.54
C LYS A 188 -5.83 -10.50 -11.22
N LEU A 189 -5.71 -9.38 -11.93
CA LEU A 189 -4.51 -9.01 -12.69
C LEU A 189 -3.95 -7.68 -12.21
N ALA A 190 -2.64 -7.51 -12.37
CA ALA A 190 -2.00 -6.20 -12.26
C ALA A 190 -2.39 -5.37 -13.49
N ILE A 191 -3.22 -4.35 -13.28
CA ILE A 191 -3.70 -3.48 -14.36
C ILE A 191 -2.71 -2.36 -14.60
N PHE A 192 -2.28 -1.70 -13.53
CA PHE A 192 -1.34 -0.58 -13.60
C PHE A 192 -0.22 -0.76 -12.58
N THR A 193 1.01 -0.46 -12.97
CA THR A 193 2.14 -0.32 -12.06
C THR A 193 2.74 1.06 -12.25
N ALA A 194 3.01 1.74 -11.15
CA ALA A 194 3.67 3.03 -11.19
C ALA A 194 5.13 2.87 -11.61
N ASP A 195 5.64 3.75 -12.46
CA ASP A 195 7.02 3.67 -12.96
C ASP A 195 8.08 4.09 -11.93
N VAL A 196 7.65 4.71 -10.83
CA VAL A 196 8.49 4.98 -9.66
C VAL A 196 7.94 4.19 -8.46
N PRO A 197 8.79 3.41 -7.74
CA PRO A 197 8.34 2.69 -6.57
C PRO A 197 8.01 3.65 -5.42
N GLY A 198 7.06 3.26 -4.58
CA GLY A 198 6.66 3.95 -3.36
C GLY A 198 5.41 4.84 -3.50
N VAL A 199 5.17 5.59 -2.44
CA VAL A 199 4.03 6.49 -2.25
C VAL A 199 4.56 7.91 -2.00
N VAL A 200 3.96 8.91 -2.62
CA VAL A 200 4.30 10.33 -2.47
C VAL A 200 3.11 11.15 -2.02
N GLY A 201 3.41 12.34 -1.47
CA GLY A 201 2.40 13.28 -0.97
C GLY A 201 1.69 12.79 0.29
N GLY A 202 0.88 13.69 0.89
CA GLY A 202 0.10 13.36 2.08
C GLY A 202 0.96 12.82 3.23
N THR A 203 0.51 11.72 3.83
CA THR A 203 1.25 10.98 4.86
C THR A 203 2.14 9.88 4.28
N GLN A 204 2.25 9.78 2.95
CA GLN A 204 3.03 8.77 2.22
C GLN A 204 2.64 7.33 2.58
N GLY A 205 1.37 7.11 2.91
CA GLY A 205 0.87 5.80 3.33
C GLY A 205 1.15 5.42 4.79
N THR A 206 1.80 6.29 5.56
CA THR A 206 1.89 6.13 7.02
C THR A 206 0.60 6.60 7.68
N ILE A 207 0.07 5.81 8.60
CA ILE A 207 -1.10 6.16 9.41
C ILE A 207 -0.62 7.03 10.57
N LEU A 208 -1.14 8.25 10.61
CA LEU A 208 -0.88 9.18 11.70
C LEU A 208 -2.05 9.09 12.70
N VAL A 209 -1.72 8.89 13.97
CA VAL A 209 -2.72 8.82 15.04
C VAL A 209 -3.25 10.24 15.32
N ASP A 210 -4.55 10.42 15.16
CA ASP A 210 -5.25 11.67 15.45
C ASP A 210 -5.64 11.78 16.92
N GLY A 211 -5.92 10.64 17.57
CA GLY A 211 -6.32 10.61 18.96
C GLY A 211 -6.72 9.22 19.43
N VAL A 212 -6.91 9.09 20.75
CA VAL A 212 -7.42 7.88 21.39
C VAL A 212 -8.59 8.25 22.28
N ALA A 213 -9.75 7.65 22.03
CA ALA A 213 -10.96 7.85 22.82
C ALA A 213 -11.63 6.50 23.10
N ASN A 214 -12.06 6.27 24.34
CA ASN A 214 -12.76 5.04 24.74
C ASN A 214 -12.03 3.74 24.35
N GLY A 215 -10.70 3.73 24.43
CA GLY A 215 -9.88 2.57 24.06
C GLY A 215 -9.80 2.30 22.55
N VAL A 216 -10.16 3.27 21.70
CA VAL A 216 -10.03 3.19 20.25
C VAL A 216 -9.13 4.34 19.78
N ALA A 217 -8.05 4.00 19.08
CA ALA A 217 -7.24 4.97 18.35
C ALA A 217 -7.90 5.26 17.00
N THR A 218 -7.97 6.53 16.65
CA THR A 218 -8.33 7.00 15.32
C THR A 218 -7.09 7.55 14.65
N GLY A 219 -6.91 7.27 13.37
CA GLY A 219 -5.83 7.85 12.58
C GLY A 219 -6.26 8.10 11.15
N HIS A 220 -5.40 8.79 10.42
CA HIS A 220 -5.60 9.04 8.99
C HIS A 220 -4.34 8.70 8.22
N ALA A 221 -4.53 8.36 6.94
CA ALA A 221 -3.42 8.26 6.00
C ALA A 221 -3.86 8.79 4.64
N SER A 222 -2.91 9.34 3.90
CA SER A 222 -3.11 9.81 2.54
C SER A 222 -1.83 9.67 1.71
N GLY A 223 -1.97 9.67 0.40
CA GLY A 223 -0.85 9.59 -0.51
C GLY A 223 -1.25 9.32 -1.95
N SER A 224 -0.27 9.06 -2.79
CA SER A 224 -0.40 8.80 -4.22
C SER A 224 0.70 7.84 -4.65
N LEU A 225 0.44 6.93 -5.58
CA LEU A 225 1.53 6.14 -6.14
C LEU A 225 2.53 7.07 -6.85
N ALA A 226 3.83 6.81 -6.69
CA ALA A 226 4.86 7.66 -7.25
C ALA A 226 4.97 7.49 -8.77
N GLY A 227 4.94 8.60 -9.52
CA GLY A 227 5.16 8.58 -10.97
C GLY A 227 3.93 8.27 -11.82
N ALA A 228 4.17 7.89 -13.07
CA ALA A 228 3.15 7.58 -14.05
C ALA A 228 2.71 6.12 -13.95
N LEU A 229 1.42 5.87 -14.10
CA LEU A 229 0.88 4.52 -14.17
C LEU A 229 1.11 3.92 -15.56
N ARG A 230 1.57 2.68 -15.62
CA ARG A 230 1.83 1.94 -16.86
C ARG A 230 1.10 0.61 -16.83
N MET A 231 0.51 0.20 -17.95
CA MET A 231 0.04 -1.18 -18.10
C MET A 231 1.23 -2.09 -18.41
N ASN A 232 1.25 -3.29 -17.83
CA ASN A 232 2.19 -4.31 -18.29
C ASN A 232 1.76 -4.84 -19.67
N THR A 233 2.73 -5.35 -20.45
CA THR A 233 2.50 -5.82 -21.82
C THR A 233 1.45 -6.93 -21.91
N ASN A 234 1.41 -7.84 -20.94
CA ASN A 234 0.48 -8.97 -20.95
C ASN A 234 -0.96 -8.51 -20.75
N THR A 235 -1.21 -7.65 -19.76
CA THR A 235 -2.51 -7.05 -19.50
C THR A 235 -2.94 -6.16 -20.67
N ALA A 236 -2.04 -5.37 -21.24
CA ALA A 236 -2.33 -4.56 -22.42
C ALA A 236 -2.75 -5.43 -23.62
N ASN A 237 -2.05 -6.53 -23.90
CA ASN A 237 -2.40 -7.46 -24.99
C ASN A 237 -3.75 -8.13 -24.79
N LEU A 238 -4.07 -8.48 -23.54
CA LEU A 238 -5.36 -9.05 -23.17
C LEU A 238 -6.47 -8.03 -23.42
N ILE A 239 -6.30 -6.79 -22.94
CA ILE A 239 -7.28 -5.70 -23.15
C ILE A 239 -7.47 -5.42 -24.64
N LEU A 240 -6.39 -5.31 -25.42
CA LEU A 240 -6.46 -5.10 -26.87
C LEU A 240 -7.22 -6.23 -27.57
N THR A 241 -6.84 -7.49 -27.30
CA THR A 241 -7.52 -8.66 -27.87
C THR A 241 -9.01 -8.68 -27.52
N ALA A 242 -9.34 -8.43 -26.26
CA ALA A 242 -10.72 -8.45 -25.79
C ALA A 242 -11.57 -7.29 -26.33
N LEU A 243 -10.94 -6.16 -26.69
CA LEU A 243 -11.56 -5.05 -27.42
C LEU A 243 -11.57 -5.27 -28.94
N ASN A 244 -11.17 -6.46 -29.42
CA ASN A 244 -11.02 -6.83 -30.82
C ASN A 244 -10.12 -5.84 -31.59
N LEU A 245 -8.99 -5.51 -30.99
CA LEU A 245 -7.93 -4.67 -31.56
C LEU A 245 -6.70 -5.52 -31.81
N GLU A 246 -5.89 -5.08 -32.77
CA GLU A 246 -4.60 -5.70 -33.02
C GLU A 246 -3.66 -5.51 -31.83
N THR A 247 -2.85 -6.53 -31.56
CA THR A 247 -1.79 -6.48 -30.53
C THR A 247 -0.46 -6.03 -31.14
N THR A 248 -0.48 -5.41 -32.31
CA THR A 248 0.70 -4.85 -32.99
C THR A 248 0.34 -3.51 -33.63
N GLY A 249 1.35 -2.72 -33.98
CA GLY A 249 1.17 -1.43 -34.64
C GLY A 249 0.88 -0.27 -33.69
N ASP A 250 0.60 0.90 -34.27
CA ASP A 250 0.62 2.19 -33.58
C ASP A 250 -0.34 2.27 -32.39
N ILE A 251 -1.56 1.72 -32.52
CA ILE A 251 -2.55 1.71 -31.42
C ILE A 251 -2.06 0.84 -30.26
N ALA A 252 -1.52 -0.34 -30.56
CA ALA A 252 -1.00 -1.24 -29.53
C ALA A 252 0.19 -0.61 -28.79
N ASP A 253 1.07 0.06 -29.52
CA ASP A 253 2.22 0.76 -28.95
C ASP A 253 1.80 1.99 -28.13
N LEU A 254 0.76 2.71 -28.59
CA LEU A 254 0.16 3.81 -27.82
C LEU A 254 -0.44 3.32 -26.51
N VAL A 255 -1.20 2.22 -26.51
CA VAL A 255 -1.80 1.63 -25.31
C VAL A 255 -0.74 1.16 -24.31
N ARG A 256 0.34 0.50 -24.76
CA ARG A 256 1.42 0.01 -23.90
C ARG A 256 2.28 1.14 -23.31
N ASN A 257 2.59 2.13 -24.14
CA ASN A 257 3.53 3.19 -23.78
C ASN A 257 2.83 4.46 -23.29
N ALA A 258 1.50 4.49 -23.19
CA ALA A 258 0.78 5.59 -22.58
C ALA A 258 1.14 5.72 -21.09
N ASN A 259 1.19 6.96 -20.61
CA ASN A 259 1.00 7.25 -19.20
C ASN A 259 -0.48 7.07 -18.90
N TRP A 260 -0.86 6.07 -18.13
CA TRP A 260 -2.25 5.77 -17.78
C TRP A 260 -2.82 6.69 -16.70
N GLY A 261 -2.01 7.57 -16.12
CA GLY A 261 -2.46 8.57 -15.16
C GLY A 261 -1.71 8.54 -13.84
N THR A 262 -2.38 9.06 -12.82
CA THR A 262 -1.91 9.10 -11.43
C THR A 262 -3.01 8.64 -10.49
N THR A 263 -2.63 8.22 -9.28
CA THR A 263 -3.60 7.91 -8.22
C THR A 263 -3.53 8.91 -7.09
N THR A 264 -4.63 9.03 -6.34
CA THR A 264 -4.62 9.58 -4.98
C THR A 264 -5.44 8.68 -4.07
N ALA A 265 -5.11 8.65 -2.78
CA ALA A 265 -5.86 7.94 -1.77
C ALA A 265 -5.83 8.70 -0.44
N SER A 266 -6.92 8.62 0.31
CA SER A 266 -7.05 9.14 1.67
C SER A 266 -8.04 8.28 2.44
N GLY A 267 -7.82 8.10 3.74
CA GLY A 267 -8.76 7.37 4.58
C GLY A 267 -8.60 7.66 6.06
N VAL A 268 -9.61 7.26 6.80
CA VAL A 268 -9.65 7.24 8.26
C VAL A 268 -9.64 5.78 8.72
N PHE A 269 -8.79 5.51 9.70
CA PHE A 269 -8.48 4.21 10.24
C PHE A 269 -8.78 4.18 11.73
N THR A 270 -9.22 3.02 12.21
CA THR A 270 -9.43 2.81 13.64
C THR A 270 -8.68 1.57 14.09
N ALA A 271 -8.14 1.59 15.29
CA ALA A 271 -7.50 0.43 15.89
C ALA A 271 -7.87 0.38 17.37
N PRO A 272 -8.01 -0.82 17.97
CA PRO A 272 -8.02 -0.93 19.41
C PRO A 272 -6.77 -0.25 19.97
N ALA A 273 -6.95 0.67 20.91
CA ALA A 273 -5.83 1.26 21.59
C ALA A 273 -5.08 0.14 22.33
N PRO A 274 -3.74 0.05 22.22
CA PRO A 274 -2.99 -0.85 23.07
C PRO A 274 -3.35 -0.50 24.50
N SER A 275 -3.65 -1.52 25.32
CA SER A 275 -3.87 -1.32 26.74
C SER A 275 -2.58 -0.75 27.32
N VAL A 276 -2.52 0.57 27.47
CA VAL A 276 -1.45 1.22 28.19
C VAL A 276 -1.57 0.69 29.61
N PRO A 277 -0.56 -0.06 30.13
CA PRO A 277 -0.63 -0.57 31.48
C PRO A 277 -0.90 0.61 32.41
N GLU A 278 -1.91 0.47 33.25
CA GLU A 278 -2.27 1.55 34.16
C GLU A 278 -1.04 1.97 34.98
N PRO A 279 -0.91 3.25 35.38
CA PRO A 279 0.19 3.69 36.24
C PRO A 279 0.39 2.79 37.47
N SER A 280 -0.70 2.20 37.97
CA SER A 280 -0.72 1.21 39.05
C SER A 280 0.03 -0.08 38.70
N THR A 281 -0.02 -0.54 37.45
CA THR A 281 0.71 -1.72 36.98
C THR A 281 2.22 -1.47 37.00
N TYR A 282 2.66 -0.31 36.50
CA TYR A 282 4.06 0.09 36.58
C TYR A 282 4.51 0.30 38.02
N ALA A 283 3.66 0.91 38.86
CA ALA A 283 3.93 1.07 40.28
C ALA A 283 4.02 -0.30 40.99
N LEU A 284 3.14 -1.25 40.69
CA LEU A 284 3.17 -2.60 41.26
C LEU A 284 4.42 -3.36 40.83
N MET A 285 4.78 -3.29 39.55
CA MET A 285 6.01 -3.90 39.03
C MET A 285 7.25 -3.27 39.68
N GLY A 286 7.28 -1.94 39.81
CA GLY A 286 8.34 -1.21 40.50
C GLY A 286 8.43 -1.60 41.98
N MET A 287 7.31 -1.63 42.69
CA MET A 287 7.24 -2.02 44.10
C MET A 287 7.63 -3.48 44.32
N GLY A 288 7.23 -4.38 43.42
CA GLY A 288 7.63 -5.78 43.44
C GLY A 288 9.14 -5.94 43.31
N LEU A 289 9.77 -5.19 42.39
CA LEU A 289 11.23 -5.18 42.23
C LEU A 289 11.94 -4.61 43.46
N VAL A 290 11.44 -3.52 44.04
CA VAL A 290 11.98 -2.94 45.29
C VAL A 290 11.85 -3.93 46.45
N GLY A 291 10.71 -4.63 46.57
CA GLY A 291 10.47 -5.64 47.59
C GLY A 291 11.45 -6.83 47.49
N ILE A 292 11.68 -7.34 46.27
CA ILE A 292 12.65 -8.41 46.03
C ILE A 292 14.07 -7.94 46.35
N ALA A 293 14.44 -6.71 45.98
CA ALA A 293 15.74 -6.13 46.29
C ALA A 293 15.96 -5.97 47.82
N ALA A 294 14.93 -5.52 48.54
CA ALA A 294 14.97 -5.39 50.00
C ALA A 294 15.12 -6.75 50.70
N LEU A 295 14.37 -7.77 50.25
CA LEU A 295 14.48 -9.13 50.78
C LEU A 295 15.86 -9.75 50.51
N ARG A 296 16.47 -9.47 49.34
CA ARG A 296 17.82 -9.92 49.02
C ARG A 296 18.86 -9.28 49.95
N ARG A 297 18.74 -7.98 50.25
CA ARG A 297 19.67 -7.28 51.17
C ARG A 297 19.62 -7.83 52.59
N ARG A 298 18.48 -8.37 53.03
CA ARG A 298 18.35 -8.95 54.38
C ARG A 298 18.99 -10.34 54.53
N ARG A 299 19.25 -11.04 53.41
CA ARG A 299 19.83 -12.39 53.40
C ARG A 299 21.36 -12.41 53.27
N ASN A 300 21.97 -11.30 52.88
CA ASN A 300 23.41 -11.09 52.91
C ASN A 300 23.79 -10.34 54.18
#